data_AF-A0A813H7N1-F1
#
_entry.id   AF-A0A813H7N1-F1
#
_cell.length_a   1.000
_cell.length_b   1.000
_cell.length_c   1.000
_cell.angle_alpha   90.00
_cell.angle_beta   90.00
_cell.angle_gamma   90.00
#
_symmetry.space_group_name_H-M   'P 1'
#
loop_
_entity.id
_entity.type
_entity.pdbx_description
1 polymer ?
#
loop_
_entity_poly.entity_id
_entity_poly.type
_entity_poly.pdbx_seq_one_letter_code
_entity_poly.pdbx_strand_id
1 'polypeptide(L)'
;MAAFESLGPGSHDELLQADTRASDAVGHDGGDGNMNYTRRLTLCAGFLLVLLGCLAGLIFVFMPAAGDRISGGPTPAVGVAHTLACLEGVLLVAIAAVWHLLHLNDRNRYLACFLGIVHAYGNWFGCVIAAWKHASGASFDPSFTCSMLNEDYLPNLIVNVLLNLSLLVIPMLWVLLGGTVAKECEKCSQAVIEIVAWILIVVCLVATLR
;
A
#
# COMPACT_ATOMS: atom_id res chain seq x y z
N MET A 1 31.03 9.92 -59.15
CA MET A 1 30.13 11.08 -58.94
C MET A 1 28.87 10.95 -59.81
N ALA A 2 28.23 9.78 -59.83
CA ALA A 2 27.02 9.52 -60.61
C ALA A 2 26.33 8.24 -60.10
N ALA A 3 25.48 8.34 -59.07
CA ALA A 3 24.63 7.22 -58.61
C ALA A 3 23.55 7.66 -57.59
N PHE A 4 22.95 8.85 -57.73
CA PHE A 4 21.98 9.33 -56.72
C PHE A 4 20.78 10.10 -57.31
N GLU A 5 20.32 9.72 -58.51
CA GLU A 5 19.34 10.54 -59.26
C GLU A 5 18.11 9.77 -59.78
N SER A 6 17.66 8.69 -59.12
CA SER A 6 16.42 8.00 -59.54
C SER A 6 15.46 7.57 -58.43
N LEU A 7 15.58 8.11 -57.22
CA LEU A 7 14.54 7.92 -56.20
C LEU A 7 13.42 8.94 -56.45
N GLY A 8 12.36 8.48 -57.11
CA GLY A 8 11.17 9.28 -57.37
C GLY A 8 10.47 9.74 -56.08
N PRO A 9 9.62 10.77 -56.16
CA PRO A 9 9.05 11.50 -55.03
C PRO A 9 8.12 10.69 -54.09
N GLY A 10 7.99 9.38 -54.25
CA GLY A 10 7.17 8.50 -53.40
C GLY A 10 7.95 7.73 -52.32
N SER A 11 9.28 7.65 -52.37
CA SER A 11 10.05 6.78 -51.46
C SER A 11 10.33 7.39 -50.09
N HIS A 12 10.18 8.71 -49.93
CA HIS A 12 10.44 9.40 -48.66
C HIS A 12 9.29 9.26 -47.66
N ASP A 13 8.05 9.23 -48.15
CA ASP A 13 6.85 9.07 -47.31
C ASP A 13 6.70 7.62 -46.82
N GLU A 14 7.08 6.62 -47.61
CA GLU A 14 7.11 5.22 -47.17
C GLU A 14 8.18 4.98 -46.09
N LEU A 15 9.35 5.62 -46.20
CA LEU A 15 10.41 5.49 -45.20
C LEU A 15 10.03 6.15 -43.87
N LEU A 16 9.38 7.33 -43.93
CA LEU A 16 8.83 7.99 -42.74
C LEU A 16 7.70 7.19 -42.10
N GLN A 17 6.80 6.58 -42.89
CA GLN A 17 5.76 5.69 -42.33
C GLN A 17 6.34 4.41 -41.74
N ALA A 18 7.39 3.84 -42.34
CA ALA A 18 8.05 2.66 -41.79
C ALA A 18 8.75 2.95 -40.45
N ASP A 19 9.40 4.11 -40.33
CA ASP A 19 10.09 4.53 -39.09
C ASP A 19 9.09 4.87 -37.97
N THR A 20 7.94 5.47 -38.33
CA THR A 20 6.85 5.73 -37.38
C THR A 20 6.25 4.41 -36.86
N ARG A 21 6.00 3.43 -37.75
CA ARG A 21 5.49 2.10 -37.35
C ARG A 21 6.50 1.29 -36.54
N ALA A 22 7.79 1.44 -36.79
CA ALA A 22 8.84 0.79 -36.00
C ALA A 22 8.98 1.41 -34.60
N SER A 23 8.80 2.74 -34.47
CA SER A 23 8.73 3.42 -33.18
C SER A 23 7.52 2.98 -32.35
N ASP A 24 6.35 2.81 -32.98
CA ASP A 24 5.14 2.36 -32.30
C ASP A 24 5.21 0.88 -31.86
N ALA A 25 5.91 0.04 -32.62
CA ALA A 25 6.06 -1.39 -32.33
C ALA A 25 7.10 -1.72 -31.24
N VAL A 26 8.04 -0.80 -30.95
CA VAL A 26 9.13 -1.02 -29.99
C VAL A 26 8.87 -0.30 -28.65
N GLY A 27 7.91 0.64 -28.59
CA GLY A 27 7.84 1.62 -27.51
C GLY A 27 6.76 1.46 -26.42
N HIS A 28 5.67 0.68 -26.60
CA HIS A 28 4.47 1.03 -25.82
C HIS A 28 3.66 -0.05 -25.07
N ASP A 29 3.92 -1.35 -25.24
CA ASP A 29 3.00 -2.36 -24.64
C ASP A 29 3.38 -2.91 -23.26
N GLY A 30 4.50 -2.49 -22.67
CA GLY A 30 4.98 -3.04 -21.39
C GLY A 30 4.48 -2.33 -20.12
N GLY A 31 4.36 -0.99 -20.15
CA GLY A 31 4.18 -0.18 -18.94
C GLY A 31 2.72 0.01 -18.51
N ASP A 32 1.81 0.12 -19.48
CA ASP A 32 0.41 0.50 -19.20
C ASP A 32 -0.38 -0.62 -18.52
N GLY A 33 -0.07 -1.88 -18.83
CA GLY A 33 -0.69 -3.03 -18.17
C GLY A 33 -0.42 -3.04 -16.66
N ASN A 34 0.80 -2.69 -16.27
CA ASN A 34 1.24 -2.76 -14.88
C ASN A 34 0.69 -1.62 -14.01
N MET A 35 0.59 -0.43 -14.58
CA MET A 35 -0.06 0.72 -13.95
C MET A 35 -1.50 0.40 -13.58
N ASN A 36 -2.23 -0.20 -14.52
CA ASN A 36 -3.64 -0.56 -14.31
C ASN A 36 -3.79 -1.67 -13.26
N TYR A 37 -2.86 -2.62 -13.19
CA TYR A 37 -2.90 -3.70 -12.20
C TYR A 37 -2.74 -3.19 -10.76
N THR A 38 -1.65 -2.47 -10.47
CA THR A 38 -1.38 -1.96 -9.11
C THR A 38 -2.47 -1.02 -8.62
N ARG A 39 -2.98 -0.14 -9.49
CA ARG A 39 -4.12 0.74 -9.19
C ARG A 39 -5.38 -0.03 -8.80
N ARG A 40 -5.77 -1.03 -9.62
CA ARG A 40 -6.95 -1.86 -9.36
C ARG A 40 -6.80 -2.65 -8.08
N LEU A 41 -5.61 -3.20 -7.84
CA LEU A 41 -5.32 -3.94 -6.61
C LEU A 41 -5.48 -3.06 -5.37
N THR A 42 -4.86 -1.88 -5.34
CA THR A 42 -5.00 -0.91 -4.23
C THR A 42 -6.45 -0.49 -4.02
N LEU A 43 -7.20 -0.24 -5.11
CA LEU A 43 -8.61 0.12 -5.04
C LEU A 43 -9.46 -1.00 -4.44
N CYS A 44 -9.31 -2.23 -4.94
CA CYS A 44 -10.03 -3.40 -4.43
C CYS A 44 -9.67 -3.67 -2.97
N ALA A 45 -8.39 -3.59 -2.60
CA ALA A 45 -7.93 -3.74 -1.23
C ALA A 45 -8.56 -2.69 -0.30
N GLY A 46 -8.61 -1.43 -0.73
CA GLY A 46 -9.26 -0.36 0.02
C GLY A 46 -10.75 -0.62 0.26
N PHE A 47 -11.50 -0.98 -0.78
CA PHE A 47 -12.93 -1.31 -0.64
C PHE A 47 -13.17 -2.54 0.25
N LEU A 48 -12.36 -3.60 0.07
CA LEU A 48 -12.44 -4.79 0.91
C LEU A 48 -12.17 -4.45 2.38
N LEU A 49 -11.19 -3.59 2.66
CA LEU A 49 -10.88 -3.17 4.01
C LEU A 49 -12.02 -2.34 4.63
N VAL A 50 -12.64 -1.43 3.87
CA VAL A 50 -13.86 -0.72 4.34
C VAL A 50 -14.99 -1.70 4.65
N LEU A 51 -15.23 -2.69 3.78
CA LEU A 51 -16.24 -3.72 4.02
C LEU A 51 -15.93 -4.54 5.28
N LEU A 52 -14.67 -4.93 5.47
CA LEU A 52 -14.21 -5.63 6.68
C LEU A 52 -14.37 -4.78 7.93
N GLY A 53 -14.10 -3.48 7.86
CA GLY A 53 -14.35 -2.52 8.94
C GLY A 53 -15.83 -2.46 9.31
N CYS A 54 -16.72 -2.31 8.32
CA CYS A 54 -18.17 -2.33 8.55
C CYS A 54 -18.65 -3.66 9.15
N LEU A 55 -18.13 -4.79 8.66
CA LEU A 55 -18.44 -6.12 9.21
C LEU A 55 -17.95 -6.27 10.65
N ALA A 56 -16.75 -5.79 10.97
CA ALA A 56 -16.27 -5.75 12.35
C ALA A 56 -17.27 -4.98 13.23
N GLY A 57 -17.63 -3.76 12.86
CA GLY A 57 -18.63 -2.95 13.58
C GLY A 57 -19.95 -3.70 13.81
N LEU A 58 -20.50 -4.36 12.77
CA LEU A 58 -21.74 -5.13 12.88
C LEU A 58 -21.60 -6.36 13.79
N ILE A 59 -20.53 -7.15 13.62
CA ILE A 59 -20.29 -8.35 14.43
C ILE A 59 -20.29 -7.98 15.90
N PHE A 60 -19.66 -6.87 16.28
CA PHE A 60 -19.58 -6.49 17.68
C PHE A 60 -20.84 -5.86 18.26
N VAL A 61 -21.64 -5.17 17.44
CA VAL A 61 -22.98 -4.70 17.86
C VAL A 61 -23.91 -5.89 18.13
N PHE A 62 -23.86 -6.93 17.28
CA PHE A 62 -24.79 -8.07 17.35
C PHE A 62 -24.27 -9.28 18.13
N MET A 63 -22.96 -9.38 18.38
CA MET A 63 -22.33 -10.42 19.21
C MET A 63 -21.58 -9.81 20.40
N PRO A 64 -22.28 -9.20 21.38
CA PRO A 64 -21.67 -8.84 22.67
C PRO A 64 -21.01 -10.06 23.36
N ALA A 65 -21.47 -11.28 23.04
CA ALA A 65 -20.95 -12.56 23.55
C ALA A 65 -19.46 -12.84 23.26
N ALA A 66 -18.82 -12.18 22.28
CA ALA A 66 -17.40 -12.39 22.00
C ALA A 66 -16.48 -11.68 23.01
N GLY A 67 -16.92 -10.56 23.61
CA GLY A 67 -16.22 -9.85 24.70
C GLY A 67 -16.73 -10.19 26.10
N ASP A 68 -17.97 -10.66 26.19
CA ASP A 68 -18.66 -10.90 27.48
C ASP A 68 -18.16 -12.10 28.28
N ARG A 69 -17.50 -13.09 27.67
CA ARG A 69 -17.07 -14.29 28.44
C ARG A 69 -15.90 -14.02 29.38
N ILE A 70 -15.14 -12.94 29.18
CA ILE A 70 -13.94 -12.62 29.97
C ILE A 70 -14.00 -11.19 30.56
N SER A 71 -14.54 -10.21 29.82
CA SER A 71 -14.47 -8.78 30.24
C SER A 71 -15.80 -8.13 30.63
N GLY A 72 -16.95 -8.80 30.45
CA GLY A 72 -18.27 -8.30 30.86
C GLY A 72 -18.72 -7.01 30.15
N GLY A 73 -18.18 -6.74 28.94
CA GLY A 73 -18.59 -5.60 28.14
C GLY A 73 -17.82 -5.47 26.82
N PRO A 74 -18.21 -4.49 25.97
CA PRO A 74 -17.54 -4.22 24.70
C PRO A 74 -16.12 -3.71 24.94
N THR A 75 -15.12 -4.39 24.37
CA THR A 75 -13.72 -3.94 24.45
C THR A 75 -13.49 -2.74 23.53
N PRO A 76 -12.82 -1.65 23.99
CA PRO A 76 -12.57 -0.47 23.16
C PRO A 76 -11.84 -0.78 21.84
N ALA A 77 -11.00 -1.82 21.82
CA ALA A 77 -10.21 -2.23 20.66
C ALA A 77 -11.04 -2.58 19.42
N VAL A 78 -12.26 -3.03 19.63
CA VAL A 78 -13.24 -3.31 18.57
C VAL A 78 -13.63 -2.05 17.82
N GLY A 79 -14.00 -1.02 18.56
CA GLY A 79 -14.42 0.25 17.99
C GLY A 79 -13.29 0.84 17.16
N VAL A 80 -12.06 0.68 17.65
CA VAL A 80 -10.88 1.10 16.89
C VAL A 80 -10.62 0.21 15.68
N ALA A 81 -10.77 -1.11 15.75
CA ALA A 81 -10.64 -1.98 14.58
C ALA A 81 -11.61 -1.57 13.45
N HIS A 82 -12.84 -1.20 13.80
CA HIS A 82 -13.82 -0.67 12.85
C HIS A 82 -13.37 0.67 12.23
N THR A 83 -13.10 1.68 13.07
CA THR A 83 -12.75 3.02 12.58
C THR A 83 -11.47 3.01 11.78
N LEU A 84 -10.47 2.24 12.21
CA LEU A 84 -9.17 2.10 11.58
C LEU A 84 -9.29 1.44 10.20
N ALA A 85 -10.03 0.33 10.06
CA ALA A 85 -10.28 -0.27 8.75
C ALA A 85 -11.04 0.66 7.79
N CYS A 86 -12.04 1.40 8.29
CA CYS A 86 -12.75 2.36 7.46
C CYS A 86 -11.82 3.50 6.99
N LEU A 87 -11.01 4.06 7.88
CA LEU A 87 -10.09 5.15 7.56
C LEU A 87 -8.97 4.70 6.61
N GLU A 88 -8.30 3.59 6.93
CA GLU A 88 -7.22 3.06 6.08
C GLU A 88 -7.76 2.55 4.73
N GLY A 89 -8.97 1.97 4.71
CA GLY A 89 -9.63 1.57 3.47
C GLY A 89 -9.93 2.77 2.57
N VAL A 90 -10.48 3.86 3.12
CA VAL A 90 -10.70 5.12 2.39
C VAL A 90 -9.38 5.72 1.91
N LEU A 91 -8.33 5.67 2.72
CA LEU A 91 -7.00 6.16 2.35
C LEU A 91 -6.44 5.38 1.15
N LEU A 92 -6.54 4.05 1.14
CA LEU A 92 -6.13 3.22 0.00
C LEU A 92 -6.95 3.55 -1.27
N VAL A 93 -8.26 3.76 -1.14
CA VAL A 93 -9.11 4.19 -2.27
C VAL A 93 -8.66 5.56 -2.80
N ALA A 94 -8.36 6.51 -1.91
CA ALA A 94 -7.88 7.83 -2.29
C ALA A 94 -6.51 7.76 -2.99
N ILE A 95 -5.59 6.95 -2.48
CA ILE A 95 -4.28 6.68 -3.10
C ILE A 95 -4.47 6.10 -4.51
N ALA A 96 -5.38 5.12 -4.68
CA ALA A 96 -5.68 4.53 -5.98
C ALA A 96 -6.33 5.53 -6.96
N ALA A 97 -7.06 6.53 -6.46
CA ALA A 97 -7.64 7.60 -7.28
C ALA A 97 -6.56 8.52 -7.85
N VAL A 98 -5.57 8.90 -7.04
CA VAL A 98 -4.46 9.80 -7.45
C VAL A 98 -3.30 9.08 -8.14
N TRP A 99 -3.40 7.76 -8.37
CA TRP A 99 -2.33 6.93 -8.91
C TRP A 99 -1.79 7.40 -10.28
N HIS A 100 -2.62 8.05 -11.08
CA HIS A 100 -2.27 8.61 -12.38
C HIS A 100 -1.40 9.87 -12.30
N LEU A 101 -1.36 10.54 -11.13
CA LEU A 101 -0.52 11.71 -10.88
C LEU A 101 0.91 11.32 -10.44
N LEU A 102 1.11 10.04 -10.10
CA LEU A 102 2.39 9.52 -9.62
C LEU A 102 3.28 9.13 -10.80
N HIS A 103 4.41 9.80 -10.92
CA HIS A 103 5.46 9.50 -11.90
C HIS A 103 6.42 8.48 -11.28
N LEU A 104 5.94 7.26 -11.04
CA LEU A 104 6.70 6.16 -10.47
C LEU A 104 7.00 5.10 -11.53
N ASN A 105 8.19 4.51 -11.46
CA ASN A 105 8.50 3.30 -12.24
C ASN A 105 7.69 2.10 -11.71
N ASP A 106 7.66 1.01 -12.48
CA ASP A 106 6.89 -0.19 -12.14
C ASP A 106 7.22 -0.75 -10.75
N ARG A 107 8.51 -0.77 -10.40
CA ARG A 107 9.00 -1.30 -9.12
C ARG A 107 8.50 -0.48 -7.94
N ASN A 108 8.61 0.85 -8.03
CA ASN A 108 8.18 1.77 -6.97
C ASN A 108 6.65 1.80 -6.85
N ARG A 109 5.91 1.62 -7.95
CA ARG A 109 4.44 1.42 -7.90
C ARG A 109 4.07 0.16 -7.14
N TYR A 110 4.72 -0.97 -7.45
CA TYR A 110 4.53 -2.22 -6.72
C TYR A 110 4.89 -2.08 -5.24
N LEU A 111 6.03 -1.44 -4.96
CA LEU A 111 6.48 -1.20 -3.60
C LEU A 111 5.47 -0.36 -2.80
N ALA A 112 5.01 0.76 -3.35
CA ALA A 112 4.00 1.61 -2.70
C ALA A 112 2.67 0.85 -2.47
N CYS A 113 2.21 0.10 -3.47
CA CYS A 113 1.00 -0.72 -3.36
C CYS A 113 1.16 -1.79 -2.26
N PHE A 114 2.26 -2.53 -2.26
CA PHE A 114 2.54 -3.57 -1.28
C PHE A 114 2.66 -3.00 0.14
N LEU A 115 3.42 -1.91 0.32
CA LEU A 115 3.57 -1.24 1.61
C LEU A 115 2.21 -0.76 2.14
N GLY A 116 1.39 -0.14 1.29
CA GLY A 116 0.05 0.31 1.70
C GLY A 116 -0.88 -0.82 2.12
N ILE A 117 -0.88 -1.93 1.37
CA ILE A 117 -1.71 -3.09 1.70
C ILE A 117 -1.23 -3.76 2.99
N VAL A 118 0.07 -4.02 3.13
CA VAL A 118 0.63 -4.68 4.32
C VAL A 118 0.46 -3.82 5.56
N HIS A 119 0.69 -2.51 5.44
CA HIS A 119 0.42 -1.52 6.50
C HIS A 119 -1.04 -1.63 6.97
N ALA A 120 -1.98 -1.45 6.05
CA ALA A 120 -3.38 -1.31 6.42
C ALA A 120 -3.99 -2.62 6.93
N TYR A 121 -3.75 -3.73 6.23
CA TYR A 121 -4.25 -5.03 6.67
C TYR A 121 -3.54 -5.49 7.95
N GLY A 122 -2.23 -5.28 8.07
CA GLY A 122 -1.49 -5.63 9.28
C GLY A 122 -2.05 -4.92 10.50
N ASN A 123 -2.28 -3.62 10.41
CA ASN A 123 -2.81 -2.81 11.50
C ASN A 123 -4.24 -3.24 11.88
N TRP A 124 -5.13 -3.40 10.88
CA TRP A 124 -6.48 -3.91 11.12
C TRP A 124 -6.49 -5.31 11.76
N PHE A 125 -5.73 -6.26 11.22
CA PHE A 125 -5.63 -7.62 11.79
C PHE A 125 -5.07 -7.58 13.22
N GLY A 126 -4.10 -6.71 13.49
CA GLY A 126 -3.56 -6.47 14.83
C GLY A 126 -4.66 -6.06 15.80
N CYS A 127 -5.49 -5.07 15.45
CA CYS A 127 -6.61 -4.63 16.30
C CYS A 127 -7.65 -5.73 16.51
N VAL A 128 -7.98 -6.52 15.48
CA VAL A 128 -8.93 -7.64 15.58
C VAL A 128 -8.40 -8.72 16.52
N ILE A 129 -7.14 -9.12 16.39
CA ILE A 129 -6.53 -10.13 17.26
C ILE A 129 -6.39 -9.60 18.68
N ALA A 130 -6.00 -8.34 18.85
CA ALA A 130 -5.95 -7.68 20.15
C ALA A 130 -7.31 -7.74 20.85
N ALA A 131 -8.37 -7.35 20.14
CA ALA A 131 -9.74 -7.41 20.66
C ALA A 131 -10.18 -8.84 20.98
N TRP A 132 -9.85 -9.82 20.12
CA TRP A 132 -10.28 -11.20 20.30
C TRP A 132 -9.53 -11.94 21.41
N LYS A 133 -8.23 -11.66 21.58
CA LYS A 133 -7.35 -12.34 22.54
C LYS A 133 -7.11 -11.53 23.81
N HIS A 134 -7.66 -10.32 23.92
CA HIS A 134 -7.31 -9.35 24.97
C HIS A 134 -5.80 -9.14 25.07
N ALA A 135 -5.10 -9.22 23.93
CA ALA A 135 -3.66 -9.15 23.84
C ALA A 135 -3.20 -7.70 23.63
N SER A 136 -2.23 -7.28 24.42
CA SER A 136 -1.59 -5.99 24.33
C SER A 136 -0.30 -6.09 23.53
N GLY A 137 -0.20 -5.32 22.46
CA GLY A 137 1.03 -5.19 21.69
C GLY A 137 1.37 -3.75 21.32
N ALA A 138 0.63 -2.75 21.80
CA ALA A 138 0.91 -1.37 21.42
C ALA A 138 1.87 -0.73 22.43
N SER A 139 3.12 -0.49 22.01
CA SER A 139 4.05 0.43 22.69
C SER A 139 3.66 1.91 22.43
N PHE A 140 2.89 2.19 21.38
CA PHE A 140 2.53 3.55 20.95
C PHE A 140 1.17 4.07 21.43
N ASP A 141 0.24 3.19 21.85
CA ASP A 141 -1.06 3.62 22.37
C ASP A 141 -1.35 3.01 23.75
N PRO A 142 -1.02 3.75 24.83
CA PRO A 142 -1.28 3.34 26.22
C PRO A 142 -2.76 3.07 26.51
N SER A 143 -3.68 3.67 25.74
CA SER A 143 -5.12 3.56 26.01
C SER A 143 -5.67 2.17 25.69
N PHE A 144 -5.05 1.46 24.74
CA PHE A 144 -5.38 0.07 24.43
C PHE A 144 -4.89 -0.89 25.51
N THR A 145 -3.71 -0.63 26.05
CA THR A 145 -2.97 -1.50 26.98
C THR A 145 -3.75 -1.71 28.28
N CYS A 146 -4.47 -0.69 28.77
CA CYS A 146 -5.16 -0.74 30.06
C CYS A 146 -6.32 -1.75 30.16
N SER A 147 -6.84 -2.24 29.02
CA SER A 147 -7.97 -3.18 28.96
C SER A 147 -7.60 -4.59 28.47
N MET A 148 -6.31 -4.82 28.21
CA MET A 148 -5.75 -6.02 27.59
C MET A 148 -4.97 -6.81 28.64
N LEU A 149 -5.61 -7.82 29.23
CA LEU A 149 -5.10 -8.56 30.39
C LEU A 149 -4.38 -9.87 30.04
N ASN A 150 -4.20 -10.19 28.76
CA ASN A 150 -3.60 -11.46 28.37
C ASN A 150 -2.09 -11.48 28.69
N GLU A 151 -1.65 -12.44 29.50
CA GLU A 151 -0.25 -12.63 29.89
C GLU A 151 0.54 -13.51 28.89
N ASP A 152 -0.13 -14.19 27.96
CA ASP A 152 0.52 -15.09 27.02
C ASP A 152 1.46 -14.31 26.09
N TYR A 153 2.73 -14.72 26.05
CA TYR A 153 3.75 -14.03 25.26
C TYR A 153 3.46 -14.02 23.75
N LEU A 154 3.02 -15.16 23.21
CA LEU A 154 2.85 -15.33 21.76
C LEU A 154 1.77 -14.41 21.14
N PRO A 155 0.53 -14.33 21.64
CA PRO A 155 -0.47 -13.41 21.09
C PRO A 155 -0.08 -11.94 21.25
N ASN A 156 0.56 -11.57 22.37
CA ASN A 156 1.08 -10.22 22.59
C ASN A 156 2.18 -9.88 21.57
N LEU A 157 3.10 -10.80 21.28
CA LEU A 157 4.12 -10.63 20.26
C LEU A 157 3.51 -10.47 18.85
N ILE A 158 2.53 -11.30 18.49
CA ILE A 158 1.85 -11.22 17.19
C ILE A 158 1.13 -9.87 17.04
N VAL A 159 0.38 -9.43 18.06
CA VAL A 159 -0.30 -8.13 18.04
C VAL A 159 0.72 -7.00 17.97
N ASN A 160 1.83 -7.07 18.72
CA ASN A 160 2.88 -6.07 18.67
C ASN A 160 3.47 -5.94 17.27
N VAL A 161 3.82 -7.05 16.64
CA VAL A 161 4.35 -7.04 15.28
C VAL A 161 3.32 -6.45 14.31
N LEU A 162 2.07 -6.90 14.35
CA LEU A 162 1.02 -6.47 13.43
C LEU A 162 0.67 -4.98 13.57
N LEU A 163 0.56 -4.47 14.79
CA LEU A 163 0.30 -3.05 15.03
C LEU A 163 1.50 -2.18 14.64
N ASN A 164 2.74 -2.66 14.83
CA ASN A 164 3.94 -1.93 14.42
C ASN A 164 4.21 -1.98 12.91
N LEU A 165 3.58 -2.90 12.15
CA LEU A 165 3.54 -2.78 10.67
C LEU A 165 2.91 -1.46 10.22
N SER A 166 2.20 -0.74 11.12
CA SER A 166 1.74 0.61 10.86
C SER A 166 2.89 1.57 10.45
N LEU A 167 4.12 1.34 10.92
CA LEU A 167 5.30 2.14 10.57
C LEU A 167 5.67 2.08 9.09
N LEU A 168 5.21 1.07 8.34
CA LEU A 168 5.40 0.98 6.89
C LEU A 168 4.70 2.11 6.11
N VAL A 169 3.81 2.88 6.76
CA VAL A 169 3.26 4.12 6.19
C VAL A 169 4.38 5.13 5.88
N ILE A 170 5.47 5.14 6.64
CA ILE A 170 6.59 6.09 6.46
C ILE A 170 7.29 5.88 5.11
N PRO A 171 7.83 4.68 4.78
CA PRO A 171 8.40 4.43 3.47
C PRO A 171 7.35 4.54 2.35
N MET A 172 6.08 4.18 2.60
CA MET A 172 5.02 4.36 1.60
C MET A 172 4.85 5.84 1.23
N LEU A 173 4.71 6.72 2.23
CA LEU A 173 4.56 8.17 2.02
C LEU A 173 5.78 8.75 1.31
N TRP A 174 6.99 8.30 1.66
CA TRP A 174 8.21 8.70 0.95
C TRP A 174 8.15 8.36 -0.54
N VAL A 175 7.76 7.13 -0.89
CA VAL A 175 7.63 6.70 -2.30
C VAL A 175 6.56 7.52 -3.02
N LEU A 176 5.39 7.72 -2.39
CA LEU A 176 4.30 8.50 -2.99
C LEU A 176 4.71 9.96 -3.22
N LEU A 177 5.30 10.62 -2.22
CA LEU A 177 5.76 12.00 -2.32
C LEU A 177 6.89 12.13 -3.34
N GLY A 178 7.88 11.24 -3.30
CA GLY A 178 8.96 11.20 -4.29
C GLY A 178 8.41 11.07 -5.72
N GLY A 179 7.40 10.21 -5.92
CA GLY A 179 6.72 10.04 -7.20
C GLY A 179 5.98 11.27 -7.72
N THR A 180 5.59 12.21 -6.85
CA THR A 180 5.00 13.48 -7.29
C THR A 180 6.03 14.51 -7.75
N VAL A 181 7.26 14.43 -7.22
CA VAL A 181 8.34 15.42 -7.44
C VAL A 181 9.32 15.00 -8.54
N ALA A 182 9.45 13.70 -8.84
CA ALA A 182 10.49 13.11 -9.69
C ALA A 182 10.42 13.41 -11.22
N LYS A 183 9.82 14.53 -11.65
CA LYS A 183 9.57 14.82 -13.08
C LYS A 183 10.82 15.04 -13.93
N GLU A 184 11.92 15.54 -13.37
CA GLU A 184 13.04 16.07 -14.16
C GLU A 184 14.15 15.06 -14.49
N CYS A 185 14.29 13.98 -13.72
CA CYS A 185 15.31 12.95 -13.98
C CYS A 185 14.81 11.56 -13.56
N GLU A 186 14.16 10.88 -14.49
CA GLU A 186 13.45 9.62 -14.22
C GLU A 186 14.37 8.52 -13.67
N LYS A 187 15.57 8.33 -14.22
CA LYS A 187 16.45 7.22 -13.77
C LYS A 187 17.10 7.49 -12.41
N CYS A 188 17.69 8.66 -12.22
CA CYS A 188 18.41 8.97 -10.98
C CYS A 188 17.43 9.19 -9.81
N SER A 189 16.30 9.86 -10.04
CA SER A 189 15.32 10.12 -8.98
C SER A 189 14.63 8.84 -8.51
N GLN A 190 14.25 7.93 -9.42
CA GLN A 190 13.57 6.68 -9.04
C GLN A 190 14.48 5.75 -8.24
N ALA A 191 15.77 5.67 -8.58
CA ALA A 191 16.74 4.87 -7.82
C ALA A 191 16.93 5.41 -6.40
N VAL A 192 16.99 6.73 -6.22
CA VAL A 192 17.09 7.36 -4.90
C VAL A 192 15.83 7.10 -4.07
N ILE A 193 14.65 7.22 -4.68
CA ILE A 193 13.37 6.91 -4.02
C ILE A 193 13.37 5.46 -3.50
N GLU A 194 13.77 4.52 -4.36
CA GLU A 194 13.80 3.09 -4.03
C GLU A 194 14.81 2.79 -2.90
N ILE A 195 16.04 3.30 -2.99
CA ILE A 195 17.09 3.08 -1.97
C ILE A 195 16.65 3.62 -0.61
N VAL A 196 16.13 4.85 -0.57
CA VAL A 196 15.68 5.46 0.68
C VAL A 196 14.48 4.71 1.24
N ALA A 197 13.54 4.26 0.39
CA ALA A 197 12.41 3.44 0.83
C ALA A 197 12.89 2.14 1.48
N TRP A 198 13.86 1.43 0.90
CA TRP A 198 14.41 0.20 1.49
C TRP A 198 15.10 0.45 2.83
N ILE A 199 15.87 1.54 2.95
CA ILE A 199 16.47 1.94 4.23
C ILE A 199 15.38 2.17 5.29
N LEU A 200 14.34 2.92 4.94
CA LEU A 200 13.22 3.20 5.83
C LEU A 200 12.46 1.92 6.21
N ILE A 201 12.25 0.99 5.28
CA ILE A 201 11.65 -0.32 5.55
C ILE A 201 12.48 -1.08 6.58
N VAL A 202 13.81 -1.18 6.40
CA VAL A 202 14.68 -1.86 7.36
C VAL A 202 14.60 -1.21 8.74
N VAL A 203 14.63 0.12 8.82
CA VAL A 203 14.49 0.86 10.09
C VAL A 203 13.15 0.56 10.75
N CYS A 204 12.05 0.57 9.99
CA CYS A 204 10.70 0.28 10.51
C CYS A 204 10.58 -1.17 10.97
N LEU A 205 11.16 -2.13 10.24
CA LEU A 205 11.16 -3.55 10.62
C LEU A 205 11.98 -3.80 11.89
N VAL A 206 13.15 -3.16 12.03
CA VAL A 206 13.94 -3.24 13.26
C VAL A 206 13.19 -2.62 14.43
N ALA A 207 12.50 -1.49 14.22
CA ALA A 207 11.66 -0.86 15.24
C ALA A 207 10.46 -1.75 15.63
N THR A 208 9.89 -2.48 14.68
CA THR A 208 8.76 -3.41 14.89
C THR A 208 9.13 -4.62 15.76
N LEU A 209 10.40 -5.02 15.75
CA LEU A 209 10.91 -6.18 16.50
C LEU A 209 11.45 -5.83 17.88
N ARG A 210 11.52 -4.55 18.24
CA ARG A 210 11.95 -4.06 19.56
C ARG A 210 10.77 -3.94 20.50
#